data_AF-A0A662ZFD2-F1
#
_entry.id   AF-A0A662ZFD2-F1
#
_cell.length_a   1.000
_cell.length_b   1.000
_cell.length_c   1.000
_cell.angle_alpha   90.00
_cell.angle_beta   90.00
_cell.angle_gamma   90.00
#
_symmetry.space_group_name_H-M   'P 1'
#
loop_
_entity.id
_entity.type
_entity.pdbx_description
1 polymer ?
#
loop_
_entity_poly.entity_id
_entity_poly.type
_entity_poly.pdbx_seq_one_letter_code
_entity_poly.pdbx_strand_id
1 'polypeptide(L)' 'MWNAKELEDIKEIVNHLNCAIKIALGISLKFDENTDEVIVLSESGKEVRRINVSDDSALGVIQDVINSF' A
#
# COMPACT_ATOMS: atom_id res chain seq x y z
N MET A 1 3.05 -16.66 -0.52
CA MET A 1 1.60 -16.52 -0.40
C MET A 1 1.27 -16.34 1.07
N TRP A 2 0.68 -15.22 1.45
CA TRP A 2 0.37 -14.90 2.85
C TRP A 2 -0.71 -15.80 3.43
N ASN A 3 -0.60 -16.08 4.73
CA ASN A 3 -1.72 -16.60 5.50
C ASN A 3 -2.72 -15.48 5.83
N ALA A 4 -3.90 -15.86 6.34
CA ALA A 4 -4.98 -14.90 6.62
C ALA A 4 -4.58 -13.81 7.63
N LYS A 5 -3.72 -14.12 8.61
CA LYS A 5 -3.27 -13.15 9.60
C LYS A 5 -2.26 -12.17 9.00
N GLU A 6 -1.31 -12.66 8.22
CA GLU A 6 -0.35 -11.83 7.48
C GLU A 6 -1.05 -10.88 6.51
N LEU A 7 -2.05 -11.37 5.78
CA LEU A 7 -2.85 -10.56 4.87
C LEU A 7 -3.61 -9.45 5.59
N GLU A 8 -4.18 -9.75 6.77
CA GLU A 8 -4.87 -8.73 7.59
C GLU A 8 -3.90 -7.67 8.10
N ASP A 9 -2.71 -8.08 8.56
CA ASP A 9 -1.68 -7.15 9.03
C ASP A 9 -1.20 -6.22 7.89
N ILE A 10 -1.11 -6.75 6.66
CA ILE A 10 -0.78 -5.96 5.45
C ILE A 10 -1.91 -4.97 5.12
N LYS A 11 -3.17 -5.39 5.18
CA LYS A 11 -4.32 -4.50 4.95
C LYS A 11 -4.35 -3.35 5.95
N GLU A 12 -4.13 -3.67 7.23
CA GLU A 12 -4.11 -2.68 8.32
C GLU A 12 -2.97 -1.66 8.11
N ILE A 13 -1.75 -2.14 7.78
CA ILE A 13 -0.62 -1.23 7.62
C ILE A 13 -0.75 -0.34 6.40
N VAL A 14 -1.25 -0.84 5.26
CA VAL A 14 -1.50 -0.01 4.07
C VAL A 14 -2.57 1.03 4.37
N ASN A 15 -3.60 0.69 5.16
CA ASN A 15 -4.63 1.65 5.56
C ASN A 15 -4.06 2.76 6.48
N HIS A 16 -3.21 2.41 7.45
CA HIS A 16 -2.52 3.41 8.27
C HIS A 16 -1.58 4.31 7.45
N LEU A 17 -0.82 3.73 6.53
CA LEU A 17 0.04 4.48 5.61
C LEU A 17 -0.77 5.42 4.72
N ASN A 18 -1.90 4.95 4.19
CA ASN A 18 -2.81 5.78 3.38
C ASN A 18 -3.23 7.05 4.13
N CYS A 19 -3.61 6.95 5.41
CA CYS A 19 -3.96 8.11 6.21
C CYS A 19 -2.82 9.12 6.32
N ALA A 20 -1.60 8.66 6.62
CA ALA A 20 -0.43 9.52 6.76
C ALA A 20 -0.01 10.17 5.43
N ILE A 21 0.08 9.37 4.36
CA ILE A 21 0.50 9.81 3.02
C ILE A 21 -0.53 10.75 2.40
N LYS A 22 -1.82 10.53 2.62
CA LYS A 22 -2.87 11.44 2.14
C LYS A 22 -2.76 12.82 2.75
N ILE A 23 -2.41 12.92 4.03
CA ILE A 23 -2.17 14.21 4.69
C ILE A 23 -0.87 14.85 4.18
N ALA A 24 0.20 14.07 4.04
CA ALA A 24 1.52 14.61 3.70
C ALA A 24 1.65 15.02 2.23
N LEU A 25 1.07 14.25 1.31
CA LEU A 25 1.35 14.32 -0.13
C LEU A 25 0.10 14.53 -1.00
N GLY A 26 -1.11 14.50 -0.42
CA GLY A 26 -2.36 14.67 -1.19
C GLY A 26 -2.71 13.50 -2.12
N ILE A 27 -2.08 12.34 -1.93
CA ILE A 27 -2.32 11.10 -2.71
C ILE A 27 -2.92 10.02 -1.81
N SER A 28 -3.61 9.04 -2.39
CA SER A 28 -4.19 7.92 -1.63
C SER A 28 -3.53 6.61 -2.01
N LEU A 29 -3.50 5.67 -1.08
CA LEU A 29 -3.05 4.29 -1.31
C LEU A 29 -4.23 3.33 -1.24
N LYS A 30 -4.19 2.28 -2.06
CA LYS A 30 -5.14 1.18 -2.03
C LYS A 30 -4.40 -0.13 -2.23
N PHE A 31 -4.60 -1.09 -1.34
CA PHE A 31 -4.10 -2.44 -1.51
C PHE A 31 -5.04 -3.24 -2.43
N ASP A 32 -4.47 -3.97 -3.39
CA ASP A 32 -5.17 -4.93 -4.26
C ASP A 32 -4.65 -6.34 -3.98
N GLU A 33 -5.44 -7.13 -3.27
CA GLU A 33 -5.10 -8.50 -2.87
C GLU A 33 -5.09 -9.49 -4.05
N ASN A 34 -5.65 -9.12 -5.21
CA ASN A 34 -5.66 -10.03 -6.37
C ASN A 34 -4.33 -9.98 -7.13
N THR A 35 -3.61 -8.86 -7.03
CA THR A 35 -2.33 -8.63 -7.70
C THR A 35 -1.18 -8.49 -6.72
N ASP A 36 -1.44 -8.49 -5.42
CA ASP A 36 -0.47 -8.22 -4.34
C ASP A 36 0.26 -6.89 -4.57
N GLU A 37 -0.50 -5.84 -4.89
CA GLU A 37 0.03 -4.51 -5.19
C GLU A 37 -0.59 -3.41 -4.32
N VAL A 38 0.21 -2.39 -4.01
CA VAL A 38 -0.29 -1.11 -3.50
C VAL A 38 -0.40 -0.12 -4.67
N ILE A 39 -1.63 0.31 -4.93
CA ILE A 39 -1.97 1.28 -5.96
C ILE A 39 -1.91 2.69 -5.38
N VAL A 40 -1.15 3.57 -6.02
CA VAL A 40 -1.07 5.00 -5.70
C VAL A 40 -2.04 5.77 -6.59
N LEU A 41 -2.93 6.52 -5.95
CA LEU A 41 -3.98 7.32 -6.58
C LEU A 41 -3.72 8.81 -6.36
N SER A 42 -3.84 9.62 -7.41
CA SER A 42 -3.84 11.07 -7.31
C SER A 42 -5.06 11.57 -6.53
N GLU A 43 -5.08 12.87 -6.18
CA GLU A 43 -6.24 13.51 -5.56
C GLU A 43 -7.53 13.35 -6.39
N SER A 44 -7.42 13.33 -7.72
CA SER A 44 -8.53 13.06 -8.64
C SER A 44 -8.95 11.59 -8.73
N GLY A 45 -8.30 10.68 -7.99
CA GLY A 45 -8.56 9.24 -8.01
C GLY A 45 -7.96 8.49 -9.19
N LYS A 46 -7.12 9.14 -10.01
CA LYS A 46 -6.44 8.49 -11.14
C LYS A 46 -5.25 7.69 -10.61
N GLU A 47 -5.08 6.48 -11.12
CA GLU A 47 -3.88 5.69 -10.87
C GLU A 47 -2.63 6.39 -11.42
N VAL A 48 -1.64 6.54 -10.55
CA VAL A 48 -0.35 7.14 -10.86
C VAL A 48 0.74 6.06 -10.95
N ARG A 49 0.69 5.06 -10.06
CA ARG A 49 1.71 4.01 -9.94
C ARG A 49 1.14 2.78 -9.22
N ARG A 50 1.77 1.63 -9.47
CA ARG A 50 1.63 0.39 -8.69
C ARG A 50 2.96 0.01 -8.04
N ILE A 51 2.91 -0.51 -6.83
CA ILE A 51 4.06 -1.00 -6.07
C ILE A 51 3.79 -2.48 -5.81
N ASN A 52 4.58 -3.36 -6.41
CA ASN A 52 4.49 -4.80 -6.12
C ASN A 52 5.02 -5.05 -4.71
N VAL A 53 4.25 -5.78 -3.92
CA VAL A 53 4.60 -6.14 -2.54
C VAL A 53 4.41 -7.64 -2.32
N SER A 54 4.48 -8.44 -3.39
CA SER A 54 4.23 -9.89 -3.33
C SER A 54 5.20 -10.57 -2.38
N ASP A 55 4.69 -11.42 -1.49
CA ASP A 55 5.46 -12.18 -0.50
C ASP A 55 6.21 -11.33 0.56
N ASP A 56 5.95 -10.03 0.64
CA ASP A 56 6.55 -9.16 1.66
C ASP A 56 5.98 -9.38 3.06
N SER A 57 6.79 -9.08 4.07
CA SER A 57 6.27 -8.84 5.42
C SER A 57 5.59 -7.47 5.51
N ALA A 58 4.75 -7.23 6.53
CA ALA A 58 4.17 -5.91 6.76
C ALA A 58 5.22 -4.79 6.85
N LEU A 59 6.41 -5.08 7.39
CA LEU A 59 7.54 -4.14 7.40
C LEU A 59 8.10 -3.90 5.99
N GLY A 60 8.20 -4.95 5.16
CA GLY A 60 8.61 -4.84 3.76
C GLY A 60 7.67 -3.93 2.98
N VAL A 61 6.36 -4.14 3.12
CA VAL A 61 5.33 -3.27 2.53
C VAL A 61 5.53 -1.80 2.91
N ILE A 62 5.80 -1.52 4.20
CA ILE A 62 6.08 -0.15 4.66
C ILE A 62 7.31 0.42 3.93
N GLN A 63 8.40 -0.33 3.89
CA GLN A 63 9.66 0.11 3.29
C GLN A 63 9.48 0.41 1.80
N ASP A 64 8.82 -0.48 1.06
CA ASP A 64 8.60 -0.33 -0.38
C ASP A 64 7.67 0.84 -0.70
N VAL A 65 6.61 1.01 0.07
CA VAL A 65 5.71 2.17 -0.07
C VAL A 65 6.45 3.48 0.22
N ILE A 66 7.20 3.57 1.33
CA ILE A 66 7.91 4.80 1.70
C ILE A 66 9.00 5.13 0.68
N ASN A 67 9.79 4.14 0.25
CA ASN A 67 10.87 4.34 -0.72
C ASN A 67 10.37 4.68 -2.13
N SER A 68 9.06 4.58 -2.38
CA SER A 68 8.46 4.94 -3.66
C SER A 68 8.20 6.45 -3.82
N PHE A 69 8.33 7.23 -2.75
CA PHE A 69 8.12 8.68 -2.71
C PHE A 69 9.43 9.43 -2.48
#